data_AF-G2R5R0-F1
#
_entry.id   AF-G2R5R0-F1
#
_cell.length_a   1.000
_cell.length_b   1.000
_cell.length_c   1.000
_cell.angle_alpha   90.00
_cell.angle_beta   90.00
_cell.angle_gamma   90.00
#
_symmetry.space_group_name_H-M   'P 1'
#
loop_
_entity.id
_entity.type
_entity.pdbx_description
1 polymer ?
#
loop_
_entity_poly.entity_id
_entity_poly.type
_entity_poly.pdbx_seq_one_letter_code
_entity_poly.pdbx_strand_id
1 'polypeptide(L)'
;ITPNNAGAKNVGNGKGEQFITGGCVNDADCSSGCCANASGVGVCSAEAAQFQNGKQGCHFVDPNAAATIAAAKAQVQKQGF
;
A
#
# COMPACT_ATOMS: atom_id res chain seq x y z
N ILE A 1 6.55 -8.69 4.62
CA ILE A 1 6.33 -8.29 3.20
C ILE A 1 6.66 -6.82 3.11
N THR A 2 7.37 -6.38 2.06
CA THR A 2 7.69 -4.97 1.86
C THR A 2 6.98 -4.47 0.60
N PRO A 3 6.32 -3.31 0.63
CA PRO A 3 5.66 -2.76 -0.54
C PRO A 3 6.64 -2.43 -1.68
N ASN A 4 6.18 -2.58 -2.92
CA ASN A 4 6.91 -2.19 -4.11
C ASN A 4 7.00 -0.66 -4.20
N ASN A 5 8.21 -0.17 -4.42
CA ASN A 5 8.53 1.24 -4.46
C ASN A 5 8.07 1.97 -5.74
N ALA A 6 7.82 1.26 -6.85
CA ALA A 6 7.44 1.89 -8.12
C ALA A 6 6.13 2.71 -8.04
N GLY A 7 5.21 2.30 -7.16
CA GLY A 7 3.95 3.00 -6.89
C GLY A 7 4.03 4.05 -5.76
N ALA A 8 5.22 4.39 -5.25
CA ALA A 8 5.33 5.25 -4.06
C ALA A 8 4.62 6.60 -4.21
N LYS A 9 4.57 7.15 -5.43
CA LYS A 9 3.88 8.42 -5.74
C LYS A 9 2.35 8.38 -5.55
N ASN A 10 1.75 7.20 -5.53
CA ASN A 10 0.30 7.05 -5.43
C ASN A 10 -0.15 6.56 -4.03
N VAL A 11 0.77 6.36 -3.09
CA VAL A 11 0.42 5.96 -1.71
C VAL A 11 -0.33 7.10 -1.01
N GLY A 12 -1.51 6.81 -0.45
CA GLY A 12 -2.37 7.76 0.25
C GLY A 12 -3.02 8.82 -0.63
N ASN A 13 -3.10 8.61 -1.94
CA ASN A 13 -3.80 9.51 -2.84
C ASN A 13 -5.30 9.18 -2.98
N GLY A 14 -5.73 7.97 -2.54
CA GLY A 14 -7.11 7.53 -2.55
C GLY A 14 -7.74 7.39 -3.94
N LYS A 15 -6.92 7.22 -4.99
CA LYS A 15 -7.38 7.16 -6.39
C LYS A 15 -7.42 5.75 -6.99
N GLY A 16 -7.10 4.72 -6.21
CA GLY A 16 -7.06 3.34 -6.69
C GLY A 16 -5.96 3.09 -7.72
N GLU A 17 -4.87 3.86 -7.68
CA GLU A 17 -3.79 3.80 -8.68
C GLU A 17 -2.66 2.84 -8.27
N GLN A 18 -2.74 2.23 -7.08
CA GLN A 18 -1.76 1.26 -6.63
C GLN A 18 -2.06 -0.14 -7.17
N PHE A 19 -1.04 -0.74 -7.78
CA PHE A 19 -1.08 -2.12 -8.25
C PHE A 19 -0.79 -3.11 -7.11
N ILE A 20 -1.05 -4.40 -7.37
CA ILE A 20 -0.69 -5.50 -6.46
C ILE A 20 0.78 -5.37 -6.07
N THR A 21 1.06 -5.60 -4.78
CA THR A 21 2.35 -5.35 -4.09
C THR A 21 2.69 -3.89 -3.82
N GLY A 22 1.97 -2.91 -4.36
CA GLY A 22 2.14 -1.49 -4.03
C GLY A 22 1.80 -1.18 -2.57
N GLY A 23 2.36 -0.09 -2.04
CA GLY A 23 2.05 0.37 -0.69
C GLY A 23 0.66 1.00 -0.63
N CYS A 24 -0.03 0.87 0.51
CA CYS A 24 -1.33 1.51 0.72
C CYS A 24 -1.49 1.90 2.18
N VAL A 25 -2.27 2.96 2.42
CA VAL A 25 -2.72 3.33 3.78
C VAL A 25 -4.18 2.94 4.04
N ASN A 26 -4.94 2.67 2.97
CA ASN A 26 -6.29 2.10 3.00
C ASN A 26 -6.64 1.49 1.63
N ASP A 27 -7.80 0.85 1.54
CA ASP A 27 -8.28 0.20 0.31
C ASP A 27 -8.41 1.15 -0.88
N ALA A 28 -8.69 2.43 -0.63
CA ALA A 28 -8.88 3.43 -1.69
C ALA A 28 -7.58 3.73 -2.46
N ASP A 29 -6.42 3.34 -1.96
CA ASP A 29 -5.17 3.44 -2.72
C ASP A 29 -5.06 2.34 -3.78
N CYS A 30 -5.65 1.16 -3.53
CA CYS A 30 -5.45 -0.04 -4.33
C CYS A 30 -6.46 -0.16 -5.48
N SER A 31 -5.97 -0.39 -6.70
CA SER A 31 -6.82 -0.70 -7.86
C SER A 31 -7.66 -1.96 -7.64
N SER A 32 -7.16 -2.89 -6.83
CA SER A 32 -7.86 -4.11 -6.43
C SER A 32 -8.90 -3.91 -5.32
N GLY A 33 -9.02 -2.71 -4.73
CA GLY A 33 -9.89 -2.44 -3.58
C GLY A 33 -9.48 -3.15 -2.29
N CYS A 34 -8.28 -3.74 -2.23
CA CYS A 34 -7.81 -4.50 -1.08
C CYS A 34 -6.41 -4.06 -0.66
N CYS A 35 -6.36 -3.25 0.39
CA CYS A 35 -5.15 -2.97 1.15
C CYS A 35 -5.01 -4.02 2.24
N ALA A 36 -4.09 -4.95 2.04
CA ALA A 36 -3.90 -6.04 2.97
C ALA A 36 -2.87 -5.70 4.05
N ASN A 37 -3.17 -6.09 5.29
CA ASN A 37 -2.22 -5.95 6.39
C ASN A 37 -1.13 -7.01 6.27
N ALA A 38 0.11 -6.60 6.10
CA ALA A 38 1.28 -7.47 6.17
C ALA A 38 2.20 -7.03 7.32
N SER A 39 1.91 -7.52 8.53
CA SER A 39 2.68 -7.24 9.74
C SER A 39 2.73 -5.75 10.11
N GLY A 40 1.59 -5.06 10.01
CA GLY A 40 1.45 -3.64 10.31
C GLY A 40 1.77 -2.71 9.13
N VAL A 41 2.11 -3.27 7.96
CA VAL A 41 2.36 -2.51 6.74
C VAL A 41 1.28 -2.84 5.70
N GLY A 42 0.65 -1.81 5.15
CA GLY A 42 -0.35 -1.96 4.09
C GLY A 42 0.28 -2.30 2.75
N VAL A 43 -0.18 -3.40 2.14
CA VAL A 43 0.21 -3.80 0.79
C VAL A 43 -1.01 -4.14 -0.05
N CYS A 44 -1.11 -3.56 -1.24
CA CYS A 44 -2.18 -3.87 -2.16
C CYS A 44 -2.12 -5.35 -2.56
N SER A 45 -3.24 -6.04 -2.38
CA SER A 45 -3.38 -7.46 -2.67
C SER A 45 -4.62 -7.71 -3.53
N ALA A 46 -4.64 -8.81 -4.25
CA ALA A 46 -5.89 -9.32 -4.80
C ALA A 46 -6.74 -9.85 -3.63
N GLU A 47 -8.06 -9.73 -3.74
CA GLU A 47 -9.00 -10.23 -2.71
C GLU A 47 -8.81 -11.74 -2.46
N ALA A 48 -8.58 -12.51 -3.52
CA ALA A 48 -8.31 -13.96 -3.44
C ALA A 48 -6.98 -14.30 -2.72
N ALA A 49 -6.07 -13.33 -2.57
CA ALA A 49 -4.77 -13.50 -1.94
C ALA A 49 -4.65 -12.78 -0.59
N GLN A 50 -5.75 -12.26 -0.04
CA GLN A 50 -5.74 -11.41 1.15
C GLN A 50 -5.19 -12.06 2.43
N PHE A 51 -5.17 -13.39 2.51
CA PHE A 51 -4.58 -14.16 3.62
C PHE A 51 -3.29 -14.91 3.24
N GLN A 52 -2.84 -14.76 1.99
CA GLN A 52 -1.66 -15.47 1.51
C GLN A 52 -0.38 -14.74 1.91
N ASN A 53 0.73 -15.48 2.01
CA ASN A 53 2.06 -14.94 2.27
C ASN A 53 2.19 -14.15 3.59
N GLY A 54 1.41 -14.53 4.61
CA GLY A 54 1.42 -13.88 5.93
C GLY A 54 0.62 -12.57 6.01
N LYS A 55 -0.24 -12.30 5.02
CA LYS A 55 -1.23 -11.21 5.09
C LYS A 55 -2.39 -11.57 6.03
N GLN A 56 -3.00 -10.55 6.62
CA GLN A 56 -4.06 -10.70 7.63
C GLN A 56 -5.44 -10.22 7.14
N GLY A 57 -5.67 -10.18 5.82
CA GLY A 57 -6.94 -9.72 5.22
C GLY A 57 -6.86 -8.30 4.65
N CYS A 58 -7.87 -7.95 3.84
CA CYS A 58 -8.09 -6.60 3.29
C CYS A 58 -8.60 -5.63 4.38
N HIS A 59 -8.87 -4.37 4.01
CA HIS A 59 -9.38 -3.34 4.92
C HIS A 59 -8.38 -2.90 5.99
N PHE A 60 -7.08 -3.03 5.69
CA PHE A 60 -6.05 -2.40 6.52
C PHE A 60 -6.21 -0.88 6.44
N VAL A 61 -6.38 -0.25 7.59
CA VAL A 61 -6.33 1.20 7.75
C VAL A 61 -5.07 1.50 8.56
N ASP A 62 -4.12 2.18 7.93
CA ASP A 62 -2.84 2.49 8.55
C ASP A 62 -3.02 3.51 9.70
N PRO A 63 -2.76 3.14 10.96
CA PRO A 63 -2.84 4.09 12.08
C PRO A 63 -1.80 5.22 11.97
N ASN A 64 -0.75 5.04 11.16
CA ASN A 64 0.32 6.00 10.93
C ASN A 64 0.34 6.51 9.48
N ALA A 65 -0.83 6.57 8.82
CA ALA A 65 -0.96 6.94 7.40
C ALA A 65 -0.14 8.18 6.99
N ALA A 66 -0.12 9.24 7.82
CA ALA A 66 0.66 10.44 7.53
C ALA A 66 2.17 10.18 7.42
N ALA A 67 2.73 9.34 8.30
CA ALA A 67 4.14 8.96 8.26
C ALA A 67 4.45 8.07 7.05
N THR A 68 3.56 7.13 6.74
CA THR A 68 3.68 6.24 5.58
C THR A 68 3.66 7.02 4.27
N ILE A 69 2.75 8.00 4.14
CA ILE A 69 2.69 8.90 2.98
C ILE A 69 3.96 9.75 2.87
N ALA A 70 4.48 10.27 3.99
CA ALA A 70 5.73 11.02 3.99
C ALA A 70 6.92 10.16 3.53
N ALA A 71 7.01 8.91 4.02
CA ALA A 71 8.03 7.96 3.59
C ALA A 71 7.90 7.62 2.09
N ALA A 72 6.68 7.46 1.59
CA ALA A 72 6.43 7.22 0.18
C ALA A 72 6.87 8.42 -0.69
N LYS A 73 6.58 9.67 -0.27
CA LYS A 73 7.07 10.88 -0.94
C LYS A 73 8.60 10.98 -0.95
N ALA A 74 9.25 10.67 0.17
CA ALA A 74 10.71 10.61 0.23
C ALA A 74 11.28 9.53 -0.71
N GLN A 75 10.55 8.42 -0.88
CA GLN A 75 10.94 7.37 -1.82
C GLN A 75 10.80 7.81 -3.29
N VAL A 76 9.81 8.63 -3.63
CA VAL A 76 9.69 9.25 -4.96
C VAL A 76 10.91 10.14 -5.25
N GLN A 77 11.33 10.97 -4.29
CA GLN A 77 12.51 11.83 -4.45
C GLN A 77 13.78 11.02 -4.73
N LYS A 78 13.95 9.87 -4.07
CA LYS A 78 15.09 8.96 -4.30
C LYS A 78 15.08 8.31 -5.68
N GLN A 79 13.91 8.19 -6.31
CA GLN A 79 13.76 7.61 -7.64
C GLN A 79 14.06 8.62 -8.76
N GLY A 80 14.25 9.90 -8.44
CA GLY A 80 14.55 10.94 -9.43
C GLY A 80 13.35 11.39 -10.26
N PHE A 81 12.13 11.19 -9.76
CA PHE A 81 10.89 11.73 -10.33
C PHE A 81 10.56 13.11 -9.76
#